data_AF-A0A922SNH5-F1
#
_entry.id   AF-A0A922SNH5-F1
#
_cell.length_a   1.000
_cell.length_b   1.000
_cell.length_c   1.000
_cell.angle_alpha   90.00
_cell.angle_beta   90.00
_cell.angle_gamma   90.00
#
_symmetry.space_group_name_H-M   'P 1'
#
loop_
_entity.id
_entity.type
_entity.pdbx_description
1 polymer ?
#
loop_
_entity_poly.entity_id
_entity_poly.type
_entity_poly.pdbx_seq_one_letter_code
_entity_poly.pdbx_strand_id
1 'polypeptide(L)'
;MGKCDEANVEVSMGDSASPTMKPDNFSFTPPPEAPVFEPTPEEFLDPLAYISKIRPIAEKSGICKIKPPAHWQPPFAVDVDRLRFTPRIQRLNELEAITRVKLNFLDQIIKFWELQGSVLKIPTVERKPLDLYALHKIVKEAASFMRVEVTQELFNENKRE
;
A
#
# COMPACT_ATOMS: atom_id res chain seq x y z
N MET A 1 15.90 25.31 -25.36
CA MET A 1 16.67 24.86 -24.18
C MET A 1 16.20 25.68 -22.98
N GLY A 2 15.25 25.16 -22.20
CA GLY A 2 14.79 25.79 -20.96
C GLY A 2 14.52 24.65 -19.99
N LYS A 3 15.29 24.60 -18.91
CA LYS A 3 15.17 23.60 -17.85
C LYS A 3 13.82 23.81 -17.16
N CYS A 4 12.99 22.78 -17.12
CA CYS A 4 11.88 22.72 -16.17
C CYS A 4 12.50 22.33 -14.83
N ASP A 5 12.52 23.27 -13.89
CA ASP A 5 12.91 22.98 -12.52
C ASP A 5 11.82 22.12 -11.88
N GLU A 6 12.15 20.86 -11.61
CA GLU A 6 11.36 19.99 -10.74
C GLU A 6 11.36 20.62 -9.34
N ALA A 7 10.29 21.33 -9.02
CA ALA A 7 10.01 21.77 -7.66
C ALA A 7 9.71 20.53 -6.81
N ASN A 8 10.77 19.94 -6.26
CA ASN A 8 10.69 18.88 -5.27
C ASN A 8 10.12 19.50 -3.99
N VAL A 9 8.82 19.33 -3.77
CA VAL A 9 8.18 19.77 -2.53
C VAL A 9 8.60 18.80 -1.43
N GLU A 10 9.65 19.16 -0.69
CA GLU A 10 9.99 18.51 0.57
C GLU A 10 8.90 18.83 1.59
N VAL A 11 7.91 17.93 1.68
CA VAL A 11 6.99 17.92 2.82
C VAL A 11 7.76 17.38 4.02
N SER A 12 8.39 18.29 4.77
CA SER A 12 9.00 17.99 6.06
C SER A 12 7.88 17.69 7.07
N MET A 13 7.51 16.42 7.21
CA MET A 13 6.68 15.97 8.33
C MET A 13 7.52 16.10 9.60
N GLY A 14 7.21 17.10 10.42
CA GLY A 14 7.84 17.26 11.73
C GLY A 14 7.51 16.07 12.63
N ASP A 15 8.55 15.40 13.13
CA ASP A 15 8.48 14.44 14.24
C ASP A 15 8.09 15.18 15.51
N SER A 16 6.80 15.44 15.71
CA SER A 16 6.29 15.88 17.01
C SER A 16 5.22 14.89 17.48
N ALA A 17 5.64 14.04 18.42
CA ALA A 17 4.81 13.11 19.15
C ALA A 17 3.62 13.83 19.77
N SER A 18 2.42 13.42 19.39
CA SER A 18 1.17 14.06 19.77
C SER A 18 0.10 12.95 19.84
N PRO A 19 -0.86 12.99 20.80
CA PRO A 19 -1.48 11.85 21.47
C PRO A 19 -1.87 10.70 20.55
N THR A 20 -1.37 9.52 20.89
CA THR A 20 -1.54 8.25 20.21
C THR A 20 -3.03 7.97 20.01
N MET A 21 -3.56 8.20 18.79
CA MET A 21 -4.41 7.16 18.23
C MET A 21 -3.55 5.91 18.34
N LYS A 22 -3.96 4.97 19.21
CA LYS A 22 -3.22 3.72 19.39
C LYS A 22 -2.86 3.26 17.98
N PRO A 23 -1.58 3.00 17.66
CA PRO A 23 -1.30 2.32 16.41
C PRO A 23 -2.27 1.15 16.42
N ASP A 24 -3.18 1.07 15.44
CA ASP A 24 -4.04 -0.09 15.30
C ASP A 24 -3.13 -1.26 15.61
N ASN A 25 -3.44 -2.00 16.68
CA ASN A 25 -2.48 -2.87 17.35
C ASN A 25 -2.21 -4.03 16.40
N PHE A 26 -1.40 -3.76 15.38
CA PHE A 26 -1.15 -4.58 14.23
C PHE A 26 -0.14 -5.59 14.69
N SER A 27 -0.66 -6.61 15.37
CA SER A 27 0.08 -7.80 15.66
C SER A 27 0.01 -8.65 14.40
N PHE A 28 1.14 -8.81 13.72
CA PHE A 28 1.23 -9.74 12.61
C PHE A 28 0.91 -11.15 13.11
N THR A 29 -0.15 -11.75 12.57
CA THR A 29 -0.44 -13.17 12.74
C THR A 29 -0.04 -13.88 11.44
N PRO A 30 0.95 -14.80 11.49
CA PRO A 30 1.34 -15.55 10.30
C PRO A 30 0.12 -16.30 9.74
N PRO A 31 -0.16 -16.17 8.42
CA PRO A 31 -1.22 -16.94 7.79
C PRO A 31 -0.86 -18.44 7.75
N PRO A 32 -1.85 -19.33 7.57
CA PRO A 32 -1.59 -20.75 7.36
C PRO A 32 -0.67 -21.00 6.15
N GLU A 33 0.16 -22.04 6.23
CA GLU A 33 1.04 -22.42 5.13
C GLU A 33 0.25 -22.95 3.91
N ALA A 34 0.79 -22.68 2.72
CA ALA A 34 0.26 -23.22 1.47
C ALA A 34 0.60 -24.73 1.34
N PRO A 35 -0.25 -25.51 0.66
CA PRO A 35 -0.01 -26.94 0.46
C PRO A 35 1.30 -27.19 -0.31
N VAL A 36 2.01 -28.24 0.10
CA VAL A 36 3.28 -28.66 -0.48
C VAL A 36 3.11 -30.00 -1.17
N PHE A 37 3.60 -30.11 -2.40
CA PHE A 37 3.51 -31.30 -3.23
C PHE A 37 4.89 -31.80 -3.63
N GLU A 38 5.11 -33.11 -3.54
CA GLU A 38 6.36 -33.78 -3.89
C GLU A 38 6.05 -34.81 -5.00
N PRO A 39 6.13 -34.44 -6.29
CA PRO A 39 5.88 -35.36 -7.39
C PRO A 39 6.89 -36.51 -7.41
N THR A 40 6.42 -37.68 -7.84
CA THR A 40 7.34 -38.75 -8.23
C THR A 40 8.12 -38.36 -9.49
N PRO A 41 9.26 -39.03 -9.80
CA PRO A 41 10.00 -38.74 -11.01
C PRO A 41 9.15 -38.87 -12.28
N GLU A 42 8.22 -39.84 -12.31
CA GLU A 42 7.29 -40.07 -13.43
C GLU A 42 6.29 -38.93 -13.57
N GLU A 43 5.72 -38.46 -12.45
CA GLU A 43 4.80 -37.32 -12.44
C GLU A 43 5.48 -36.00 -12.81
N PHE A 44 6.76 -35.87 -12.48
CA PHE A 44 7.55 -34.69 -12.77
C PHE A 44 7.90 -34.53 -14.26
N LEU A 45 7.75 -35.60 -15.07
CA LEU A 45 7.98 -35.54 -16.51
C LEU A 45 6.94 -34.70 -17.27
N ASP A 46 5.69 -34.68 -16.79
CA ASP A 46 4.61 -33.87 -17.37
C ASP A 46 4.05 -32.87 -16.33
N PRO A 47 4.64 -31.66 -16.25
CA PRO A 47 4.22 -30.64 -15.30
C PRO A 47 2.76 -30.21 -15.45
N LEU A 48 2.20 -30.19 -16.67
CA LEU A 48 0.83 -29.72 -16.89
C LEU A 48 -0.19 -30.76 -16.43
N ALA A 49 0.08 -32.04 -16.67
CA ALA A 49 -0.71 -33.13 -16.12
C ALA A 49 -0.66 -33.14 -14.59
N TYR A 50 0.54 -32.96 -14.00
CA TYR A 50 0.69 -32.89 -12.56
C TYR A 50 -0.04 -31.69 -11.93
N ILE A 51 0.07 -30.49 -12.52
CA ILE A 51 -0.67 -29.30 -12.08
C ILE A 51 -2.18 -29.55 -12.13
N SER A 52 -2.66 -30.20 -13.20
CA SER A 52 -4.08 -30.55 -13.34
C SER A 52 -4.53 -31.56 -12.29
N LYS A 53 -3.68 -32.52 -11.92
CA LYS A 53 -3.92 -33.48 -10.83
C LYS A 53 -4.06 -32.80 -9.46
N ILE A 54 -3.20 -31.84 -9.13
CA ILE A 54 -3.20 -31.17 -7.82
C ILE A 54 -4.16 -29.97 -7.73
N ARG A 55 -4.66 -29.47 -8.87
CA ARG A 55 -5.56 -28.29 -8.96
C ARG A 55 -6.72 -28.33 -7.96
N PRO A 56 -7.49 -29.42 -7.80
CA PRO A 56 -8.64 -29.42 -6.89
C PRO A 56 -8.30 -29.13 -5.42
N ILE A 57 -7.04 -29.31 -5.03
CA ILE A 57 -6.53 -29.04 -3.68
C ILE A 57 -5.88 -27.66 -3.64
N ALA A 58 -4.98 -27.37 -4.58
CA ALA A 58 -4.20 -26.13 -4.62
C ALA A 58 -5.05 -24.88 -4.92
N GLU A 59 -6.14 -25.03 -5.66
CA GLU A 59 -7.03 -23.91 -6.03
C GLU A 59 -7.70 -23.29 -4.79
N LYS A 60 -7.96 -24.10 -3.75
CA LYS A 60 -8.58 -23.64 -2.50
C LYS A 60 -7.71 -22.63 -1.75
N SER A 61 -6.39 -22.75 -1.85
CA SER A 61 -5.41 -21.84 -1.22
C SER A 61 -4.94 -20.74 -2.17
N GLY A 62 -5.28 -20.79 -3.46
CA GLY A 62 -4.82 -19.85 -4.50
C GLY A 62 -3.34 -19.99 -4.90
N ILE A 63 -2.51 -20.53 -4.00
CA ILE A 63 -1.08 -20.82 -4.22
C ILE A 63 -0.73 -22.22 -3.66
N CYS A 64 0.33 -22.83 -4.20
CA CYS A 64 0.94 -24.06 -3.68
C CYS A 64 2.45 -24.07 -3.92
N LYS A 65 3.17 -24.94 -3.20
CA LYS A 65 4.61 -25.17 -3.38
C LYS A 65 4.85 -26.57 -3.96
N ILE A 66 5.62 -26.67 -5.04
CA ILE A 66 6.04 -27.95 -5.61
C ILE A 66 7.53 -28.13 -5.34
N LYS A 67 7.91 -29.21 -4.65
CA LYS A 67 9.30 -29.59 -4.43
C LYS A 67 9.70 -30.62 -5.49
N PRO A 68 10.65 -30.32 -6.38
CA PRO A 68 11.07 -31.29 -7.39
C PRO A 68 11.74 -32.52 -6.73
N PRO A 69 11.87 -33.64 -7.46
CA PRO A 69 12.61 -34.80 -7.00
C PRO A 69 14.05 -34.45 -6.59
N ALA A 70 14.58 -35.08 -5.54
CA ALA A 70 15.89 -34.71 -4.96
C ALA A 70 17.09 -34.80 -5.93
N HIS A 71 16.99 -35.66 -6.95
CA HIS A 71 18.03 -35.81 -7.98
C HIS A 71 17.97 -34.70 -9.06
N TRP A 72 16.89 -33.93 -9.11
CA TRP A 72 16.73 -32.83 -10.06
C TRP A 72 17.39 -31.57 -9.51
N GLN A 73 18.62 -31.35 -9.96
CA GLN A 73 19.46 -30.21 -9.54
C GLN A 73 20.06 -29.56 -10.79
N PRO A 74 19.29 -28.71 -11.51
CA PRO A 74 19.80 -28.06 -12.70
C PRO A 74 20.92 -27.08 -12.32
N PRO A 75 22.00 -26.99 -13.12
CA PRO A 75 23.04 -26.01 -12.88
C PRO A 75 22.49 -24.59 -13.10
N PHE A 76 23.01 -23.63 -12.33
CA PHE A 76 22.67 -22.23 -12.54
C PHE A 76 23.35 -21.73 -13.81
N ALA A 77 22.55 -21.31 -14.80
CA ALA A 77 23.06 -20.97 -16.13
C ALA A 77 23.71 -19.58 -16.23
N VAL A 78 23.59 -18.75 -15.19
CA VAL A 78 24.04 -17.35 -15.19
C VAL A 78 25.33 -17.23 -14.42
N ASP A 79 26.34 -16.61 -15.05
CA ASP A 79 27.58 -16.23 -14.38
C ASP A 79 27.32 -15.06 -13.44
N VAL A 80 27.44 -15.33 -12.14
CA VAL A 80 27.17 -14.37 -11.06
C VAL A 80 28.17 -13.21 -11.07
N ASP A 81 29.42 -13.45 -11.47
CA ASP A 81 30.48 -12.43 -11.47
C ASP A 81 30.28 -11.41 -12.60
N ARG A 82 29.56 -11.81 -13.66
CA ARG A 82 29.28 -10.97 -14.83
C ARG A 82 27.88 -10.37 -14.84
N LEU A 83 26.96 -10.87 -14.00
CA LEU A 83 25.59 -10.38 -13.93
C LEU A 83 25.54 -8.96 -13.34
N ARG A 84 25.13 -7.98 -14.15
CA ARG A 84 24.85 -6.62 -13.70
C ARG A 84 23.40 -6.26 -13.96
N PHE A 85 22.74 -5.72 -12.95
CA PHE A 85 21.40 -5.15 -13.06
C PHE A 85 21.29 -3.90 -12.20
N THR A 86 20.43 -2.97 -12.59
CA THR A 86 20.14 -1.76 -11.81
C THR A 86 19.11 -2.11 -10.72
N PRO A 87 19.46 -2.04 -9.42
CA PRO A 87 18.51 -2.33 -8.35
C PRO A 87 17.42 -1.25 -8.27
N ARG A 88 16.26 -1.62 -7.72
CA ARG A 88 15.19 -0.68 -7.38
C ARG A 88 15.14 -0.48 -5.87
N ILE A 89 15.03 0.78 -5.43
CA ILE A 89 14.85 1.12 -4.02
C ILE A 89 13.37 0.91 -3.66
N GLN A 90 13.10 0.15 -2.60
CA GLN A 90 11.75 -0.07 -2.07
C GLN A 90 11.68 0.47 -0.63
N ARG A 91 10.94 1.56 -0.44
CA ARG A 91 10.73 2.20 0.86
C ARG A 91 9.54 1.55 1.58
N LEU A 92 9.80 0.78 2.64
CA LEU A 92 8.79 -0.04 3.31
C LEU A 92 7.67 0.77 3.96
N ASN A 93 8.00 1.95 4.49
CA ASN A 93 7.04 2.93 5.03
C ASN A 93 6.08 3.47 3.96
N GLU A 94 6.46 3.45 2.69
CA GLU A 94 5.64 3.88 1.53
C GLU A 94 4.98 2.69 0.81
N LEU A 95 5.18 1.46 1.31
CA LEU A 95 4.70 0.23 0.69
C LEU A 95 3.31 -0.17 1.17
N GLU A 96 2.92 0.27 2.37
CA GLU A 96 1.62 -0.05 2.94
C GLU A 96 0.49 0.48 2.05
N ALA A 97 -0.45 -0.40 1.69
CA ALA A 97 -1.55 -0.07 0.80
C ALA A 97 -2.38 1.12 1.33
N ILE A 98 -2.53 1.20 2.66
CA ILE A 98 -3.25 2.30 3.34
C ILE A 98 -2.49 3.62 3.13
N THR A 99 -1.18 3.63 3.35
CA THR A 99 -0.32 4.80 3.14
C THR A 99 -0.33 5.24 1.69
N ARG A 100 -0.31 4.32 0.72
CA ARG A 100 -0.42 4.65 -0.72
C ARG A 100 -1.76 5.28 -1.09
N VAL A 101 -2.87 4.74 -0.59
CA VAL A 101 -4.20 5.31 -0.85
C VAL A 101 -4.31 6.71 -0.25
N LYS A 102 -3.77 6.91 0.96
CA LYS A 102 -3.71 8.22 1.62
C LYS A 102 -2.86 9.22 0.84
N LEU A 103 -1.67 8.83 0.38
CA LEU A 103 -0.79 9.70 -0.42
C LEU A 103 -1.44 10.07 -1.77
N ASN A 104 -2.03 9.09 -2.48
CA ASN A 104 -2.73 9.34 -3.74
C ASN A 104 -3.92 10.29 -3.55
N PHE A 105 -4.67 10.15 -2.46
CA PHE A 105 -5.78 11.04 -2.14
C PHE A 105 -5.31 12.48 -1.88
N LEU A 106 -4.24 12.65 -1.09
CA LEU A 106 -3.66 13.97 -0.83
C LEU A 106 -3.13 14.62 -2.10
N ASP A 107 -2.42 13.87 -2.95
CA ASP A 107 -1.92 14.35 -4.24
C ASP A 107 -3.06 14.83 -5.17
N GLN A 108 -4.17 14.08 -5.23
CA GLN A 108 -5.35 14.48 -6.00
C GLN A 108 -5.98 15.78 -5.47
N ILE A 109 -6.10 15.95 -4.15
CA ILE A 109 -6.65 17.17 -3.56
C ILE A 109 -5.72 18.36 -3.81
N ILE A 110 -4.42 18.20 -3.64
CA ILE A 110 -3.44 19.27 -3.90
C ILE A 110 -3.56 19.76 -5.34
N LYS A 111 -3.54 18.84 -6.32
CA LYS A 111 -3.71 19.15 -7.75
C LYS A 111 -5.02 19.86 -8.04
N PHE A 112 -6.11 19.44 -7.38
CA PHE A 112 -7.41 20.09 -7.52
C PHE A 112 -7.35 21.56 -7.11
N TRP A 113 -6.79 21.87 -5.95
CA TRP A 113 -6.70 23.25 -5.47
C TRP A 113 -5.75 24.10 -6.31
N GLU A 114 -4.62 23.54 -6.76
CA GLU A 114 -3.69 24.21 -7.67
C GLU A 114 -4.37 24.62 -8.98
N LEU A 115 -5.20 23.73 -9.55
CA LEU A 115 -6.00 24.04 -10.74
C LEU A 115 -7.05 25.14 -10.49
N GLN A 116 -7.55 25.27 -9.26
CA GLN A 116 -8.44 26.37 -8.85
C GLN A 116 -7.67 27.67 -8.50
N GLY A 117 -6.34 27.70 -8.67
CA GLY A 117 -5.49 28.85 -8.35
C GLY A 117 -5.30 29.09 -6.85
N SER A 118 -5.55 28.08 -6.02
CA SER A 118 -5.41 28.15 -4.56
C SER A 118 -4.42 27.11 -4.05
N VAL A 119 -3.62 27.45 -3.05
CA VAL A 119 -2.74 26.47 -2.41
C VAL A 119 -3.51 25.80 -1.27
N LEU A 120 -3.54 24.46 -1.27
CA LEU A 120 -4.13 23.70 -0.16
C LEU A 120 -3.33 23.98 1.12
N LYS A 121 -3.99 24.59 2.12
CA LYS A 121 -3.45 24.75 3.47
C LYS A 121 -4.11 23.72 4.37
N ILE A 122 -3.33 22.77 4.87
CA ILE A 122 -3.83 21.75 5.81
C ILE A 122 -4.06 22.44 7.17
N PRO A 123 -5.30 22.51 7.68
CA PRO A 123 -5.58 23.14 8.97
C PRO A 123 -5.03 22.28 10.11
N THR A 124 -4.79 22.92 11.24
CA THR A 124 -4.31 22.25 12.46
C THR A 124 -5.46 22.16 13.47
N VAL A 125 -5.74 20.96 13.98
CA VAL A 125 -6.73 20.70 15.04
C VAL A 125 -5.97 20.16 16.24
N GLU A 126 -6.20 20.72 17.43
CA GLU A 126 -5.46 20.33 18.66
C GLU A 126 -3.93 20.33 18.50
N ARG A 127 -3.39 21.33 17.78
CA ARG A 127 -1.94 21.47 17.46
C ARG A 127 -1.37 20.34 16.60
N LYS A 128 -2.20 19.52 15.96
CA LYS A 128 -1.80 18.51 14.97
C LYS A 128 -2.34 18.85 13.58
N PRO A 129 -1.58 18.60 12.51
CA PRO A 129 -2.12 18.73 11.16
C PRO A 129 -3.30 17.76 10.98
N LEU A 130 -4.38 18.25 10.39
CA LEU A 130 -5.58 17.47 10.14
C LEU A 130 -5.33 16.37 9.11
N ASP A 131 -5.70 15.12 9.43
CA ASP A 131 -5.69 14.02 8.48
C ASP A 131 -6.91 14.09 7.54
N LEU A 132 -6.73 14.72 6.38
CA LEU A 132 -7.78 14.90 5.39
C LEU A 132 -8.34 13.57 4.85
N TYR A 133 -7.51 12.52 4.77
CA TYR A 133 -7.95 11.22 4.26
C TYR A 133 -8.86 10.51 5.26
N ALA A 134 -8.46 10.49 6.54
CA ALA A 134 -9.28 9.94 7.61
C ALA A 134 -10.59 10.71 7.75
N LEU A 135 -10.54 12.05 7.71
CA LEU A 135 -11.73 12.90 7.77
C LEU A 135 -12.68 12.60 6.60
N HIS A 136 -12.18 12.58 5.36
CA HIS A 136 -13.00 12.28 4.19
C HIS A 136 -13.63 10.90 4.26
N LYS A 137 -12.90 9.88 4.75
CA LYS A 137 -13.43 8.53 4.93
C LYS A 137 -14.60 8.52 5.93
N ILE A 138 -14.41 9.11 7.11
CA ILE A 138 -15.44 9.20 8.15
C ILE A 138 -16.66 10.00 7.65
N VAL A 139 -16.43 11.15 7.01
CA VAL A 139 -17.50 11.98 6.46
C VAL A 139 -18.26 11.24 5.36
N LYS A 140 -17.58 10.48 4.49
CA LYS A 140 -18.23 9.68 3.44
C LYS A 140 -19.06 8.53 4.02
N GLU A 141 -18.54 7.86 5.04
CA GLU A 141 -19.26 6.80 5.78
C GLU A 141 -20.48 7.37 6.52
N ALA A 142 -20.35 8.54 7.14
CA ALA A 142 -21.47 9.23 7.81
C ALA A 142 -22.47 9.83 6.80
N ALA A 143 -22.00 10.36 5.67
CA ALA A 143 -22.82 10.93 4.60
C ALA A 143 -23.65 9.87 3.88
N SER A 144 -23.22 8.61 3.91
CA SER A 144 -24.02 7.45 3.49
C SER A 144 -25.22 7.20 4.40
N PHE A 145 -25.21 7.69 5.65
CA PHE A 145 -26.22 7.39 6.66
C PHE A 145 -27.16 8.58 6.93
N MET A 146 -26.65 9.79 6.85
CA MET A 146 -27.39 11.04 6.97
C MET A 146 -26.78 11.98 5.95
N ARG A 147 -27.56 12.67 5.11
CA ARG A 147 -27.05 13.74 4.25
C ARG A 147 -26.49 14.86 5.14
N VAL A 148 -25.22 14.76 5.51
CA VAL A 148 -24.55 15.75 6.36
C VAL A 148 -24.23 16.94 5.46
N GLU A 149 -25.15 17.90 5.43
CA GLU A 149 -24.85 19.24 4.95
C GLU A 149 -23.95 19.87 6.02
N VAL A 150 -22.63 19.69 5.91
CA VAL A 150 -21.66 20.52 6.63
C VAL A 150 -21.62 21.87 5.92
N THR A 151 -22.76 22.56 5.91
CA THR A 151 -22.89 23.92 5.41
C THR A 151 -22.56 24.87 6.55
N GLN A 152 -21.27 25.19 6.67
CA GLN A 152 -20.73 26.44 7.22
C GLN A 152 -20.99 26.80 8.71
N GLU A 153 -21.98 26.25 9.40
CA GLU A 153 -22.35 26.70 10.76
C GLU A 153 -21.33 26.23 11.82
N LEU A 154 -20.88 24.97 11.77
CA LEU A 154 -19.90 24.46 12.74
C LEU A 154 -18.49 25.07 12.57
N PHE A 155 -18.12 25.53 11.38
CA PHE A 155 -16.83 26.19 11.16
C PHE A 155 -16.84 27.66 11.60
N ASN A 156 -18.01 28.31 11.65
CA ASN A 156 -18.15 29.71 12.05
C ASN A 156 -18.37 29.90 13.56
N GLU A 157 -18.75 28.87 14.32
CA GLU A 157 -18.84 28.96 15.78
C GLU A 157 -17.46 29.01 16.47
N ASN A 158 -16.41 28.42 15.88
CA ASN A 158 -15.04 28.50 16.40
C ASN A 158 -14.28 29.79 16.03
N LYS A 159 -14.98 30.83 15.56
CA LYS A 159 -14.41 32.15 15.25
C LYS A 159 -14.91 33.26 16.16
N ARG A 160 -15.64 32.92 17.22
CA ARG A 160 -16.04 33.83 18.30
C ARG A 160 -15.61 33.26 19.64
N GLU A 161 -14.30 33.28 19.89
CA GLU A 161 -13.68 33.49 21.20
C GLU A 161 -12.20 33.87 21.00
#